data_AF-R5CEE7-F1
#
_entry.id   AF-R5CEE7-F1
#
_cell.length_a   1.000
_cell.length_b   1.000
_cell.length_c   1.000
_cell.angle_alpha   90.00
_cell.angle_beta   90.00
_cell.angle_gamma   90.00
#
_symmetry.space_group_name_H-M   'P 1'
#
loop_
_entity.id
_entity.type
_entity.pdbx_description
1 polymer ?
#
loop_
_entity_poly.entity_id
_entity_poly.type
_entity_poly.pdbx_seq_one_letter_code
_entity_poly.pdbx_strand_id
1 'polypeptide(L)'
;MNNTLRFVMALVVTILLMLTFRALVFTVYTVSGTTLEPCFADGDRVLVNRWSYGLRTGGGGMFRYARWIGSPIERGDLAVFNNPADTARRISAKKALAYYCTGVPGDTIRIGGARVVVPGKDTPCRVTPANARLLCFLYNRFEGRKASVSGGRLYVDGKETKCATLANDYYWFSSGRAGDRSDSRSFGLVPETHVIGKVAMLLYSTDKSKPFTHRLRKDRFLLIIRK
;
A
#
# COMPACT_ATOMS: atom_id res chain seq x y z
N MET A 1 -11.70 -16.70 45.60
CA MET A 1 -10.70 -16.13 44.66
C MET A 1 -10.16 -14.84 45.26
N ASN A 2 -8.91 -14.83 45.72
CA ASN A 2 -8.36 -13.71 46.52
C ASN A 2 -8.38 -12.41 45.71
N ASN A 3 -8.69 -11.28 46.35
CA ASN A 3 -8.78 -9.97 45.67
C ASN A 3 -7.49 -9.62 44.91
N THR A 4 -6.34 -10.05 45.42
CA THR A 4 -5.03 -9.94 44.74
C THR A 4 -5.00 -10.66 43.40
N LEU A 5 -5.59 -11.86 43.30
CA LEU A 5 -5.61 -12.64 42.05
C LEU A 5 -6.49 -11.97 40.98
N ARG A 6 -7.64 -11.38 41.38
CA ARG A 6 -8.49 -10.59 40.49
C ARG A 6 -7.77 -9.35 39.95
N PHE A 7 -7.03 -8.65 40.81
CA PHE A 7 -6.25 -7.48 40.43
C PHE A 7 -5.13 -7.83 39.44
N VAL A 8 -4.35 -8.89 39.72
CA VAL A 8 -3.27 -9.34 38.83
C VAL A 8 -3.83 -9.80 37.48
N MET A 9 -4.92 -10.57 37.46
CA MET A 9 -5.56 -10.97 36.21
C MET A 9 -6.03 -9.76 35.39
N ALA A 10 -6.65 -8.76 36.01
CA ALA A 10 -7.11 -7.56 35.33
C ALA A 10 -5.93 -6.77 34.71
N LEU A 11 -4.81 -6.66 35.43
CA LEU A 11 -3.60 -6.01 34.91
C LEU A 11 -3.04 -6.75 33.70
N VAL A 12 -2.92 -8.07 33.78
CA VAL A 12 -2.42 -8.92 32.69
C VAL A 12 -3.32 -8.80 31.45
N VAL A 13 -4.64 -8.89 31.63
CA VAL A 13 -5.60 -8.72 30.53
C VAL A 13 -5.48 -7.34 29.90
N THR A 14 -5.32 -6.29 30.70
CA THR A 14 -5.15 -4.91 30.19
C THR A 14 -3.88 -4.76 29.37
N ILE A 15 -2.75 -5.29 29.84
CA ILE A 15 -1.47 -5.27 29.12
C ILE A 15 -1.59 -6.08 27.82
N LEU A 16 -2.19 -7.27 27.87
CA LEU A 16 -2.39 -8.10 26.70
C LEU A 16 -3.25 -7.38 25.65
N LEU A 17 -4.36 -6.79 26.07
CA LEU A 17 -5.26 -6.05 25.19
C LEU A 17 -4.56 -4.82 24.58
N MET A 18 -3.77 -4.08 25.36
CA MET A 18 -2.95 -2.98 24.87
C MET A 18 -1.92 -3.45 23.84
N LEU A 19 -1.23 -4.57 24.08
CA LEU A 19 -0.23 -5.12 23.17
C LEU A 19 -0.88 -5.64 21.88
N THR A 20 -2.03 -6.31 21.98
CA THR A 20 -2.81 -6.77 20.83
C THR A 20 -3.31 -5.58 20.01
N PHE A 21 -3.89 -4.57 20.64
CA PHE A 21 -4.32 -3.35 19.97
C PHE A 21 -3.14 -2.67 19.26
N ARG A 22 -2.01 -2.53 19.96
CA ARG A 22 -0.80 -1.94 19.39
C ARG A 22 -0.30 -2.74 18.19
N ALA A 23 -0.26 -4.08 18.27
CA ALA A 23 0.21 -4.94 17.19
C ALA A 23 -0.73 -4.96 15.96
N LEU A 24 -2.04 -4.80 16.18
CA LEU A 24 -3.04 -4.86 15.11
C LEU A 24 -3.28 -3.50 14.42
N VAL A 25 -3.22 -2.40 15.17
CA VAL A 25 -3.54 -1.07 14.65
C VAL A 25 -2.32 -0.37 14.09
N PHE A 26 -1.18 -0.44 14.80
CA PHE A 26 0.03 0.29 14.41
C PHE A 26 1.20 -0.64 14.15
N THR A 27 1.97 -0.34 13.12
CA THR A 27 3.22 -1.05 12.83
C THR A 27 4.32 -0.05 12.52
N VAL A 28 5.55 -0.40 12.88
CA VAL A 28 6.71 0.46 12.62
C VAL A 28 7.45 -0.08 11.41
N TYR A 29 7.59 0.76 10.39
CA TYR A 29 8.42 0.46 9.22
C TYR A 29 9.68 1.31 9.21
N THR A 30 10.70 0.80 8.53
CA THR A 30 11.96 1.53 8.32
C THR A 30 11.95 2.04 6.90
N VAL A 31 12.11 3.33 6.73
CA VAL A 31 12.38 3.92 5.43
C VAL A 31 13.80 3.54 5.04
N SER A 32 13.94 2.99 3.84
CA SER A 32 15.23 2.61 3.28
C SER A 32 15.36 3.19 1.89
N GLY A 33 16.50 3.82 1.62
CA GLY A 33 16.77 4.52 0.37
C GLY A 33 16.31 5.98 0.36
N THR A 34 16.29 6.58 -0.83
CA THR A 34 16.20 8.04 -1.04
C THR A 34 14.91 8.50 -1.75
N THR A 35 13.96 7.59 -1.97
CA THR A 35 12.75 7.83 -2.77
C THR A 35 11.78 8.85 -2.17
N LEU A 36 11.86 9.05 -0.85
CA LEU A 36 11.00 9.92 -0.06
C LEU A 36 11.70 11.19 0.43
N GLU A 37 12.94 11.43 -0.01
CA GLU A 37 13.64 12.68 0.27
C GLU A 37 12.93 13.87 -0.41
N PRO A 38 12.96 15.07 0.21
CA PRO A 38 13.63 15.42 1.46
C PRO A 38 12.81 15.13 2.73
N CYS A 39 11.52 14.77 2.60
CA CYS A 39 10.63 14.60 3.75
C CYS A 39 11.08 13.47 4.68
N PHE A 40 11.57 12.36 4.10
CA PHE A 40 12.09 11.21 4.84
C PHE A 40 13.53 10.91 4.42
N ALA A 41 14.34 10.55 5.41
CA ALA A 41 15.73 10.16 5.24
C ALA A 41 15.90 8.66 5.49
N ASP A 42 16.97 8.08 4.93
CA ASP A 42 17.36 6.71 5.24
C ASP A 42 17.54 6.54 6.76
N GLY A 43 16.98 5.46 7.29
CA GLY A 43 16.99 5.16 8.71
C GLY A 43 15.84 5.79 9.53
N ASP A 44 14.93 6.53 8.90
CA ASP A 44 13.69 6.97 9.53
C ASP A 44 12.79 5.77 9.88
N ARG A 45 12.21 5.79 11.08
CA ARG A 45 11.21 4.82 11.53
C ARG A 45 9.85 5.50 11.54
N VAL A 46 8.95 4.99 10.71
CA VAL A 46 7.62 5.56 10.53
C VAL A 46 6.58 4.68 11.21
N LEU A 47 5.67 5.32 11.95
CA LEU A 47 4.49 4.68 12.50
C LEU A 47 3.42 4.63 11.39
N VAL A 48 2.96 3.43 11.08
CA VAL A 48 1.93 3.18 10.07
C VAL A 48 0.66 2.71 10.75
N ASN A 49 -0.43 3.44 10.50
CA ASN A 49 -1.76 3.04 10.92
C ASN A 49 -2.37 2.09 9.87
N ARG A 50 -2.55 0.83 10.26
CA ARG A 50 -3.10 -0.25 9.42
C ARG A 50 -4.61 -0.14 9.24
N TRP A 51 -5.28 0.60 10.12
CA TRP A 51 -6.74 0.77 10.10
C TRP A 51 -7.19 2.02 9.35
N SER A 52 -6.27 2.91 8.94
CA SER A 52 -6.63 4.15 8.22
C SER A 52 -7.49 3.94 6.99
N TYR A 53 -7.44 2.74 6.41
CA TYR A 53 -8.16 2.38 5.20
C TYR A 53 -9.07 1.15 5.43
N GLY A 54 -9.42 0.85 6.68
CA GLY A 54 -10.26 -0.27 7.08
C GLY A 54 -9.51 -1.54 7.50
N LEU A 55 -10.21 -2.38 8.25
CA LEU A 55 -9.69 -3.66 8.72
C LEU A 55 -9.57 -4.63 7.55
N ARG A 56 -8.34 -5.06 7.25
CA ARG A 56 -8.05 -6.05 6.22
C ARG A 56 -8.48 -7.43 6.69
N THR A 57 -9.49 -8.00 6.02
CA THR A 57 -9.98 -9.37 6.26
C THR A 57 -9.81 -10.21 5.00
N GLY A 58 -9.62 -11.52 5.17
CA GLY A 58 -9.47 -12.46 4.07
C GLY A 58 -8.15 -12.33 3.29
N GLY A 59 -8.06 -12.99 2.13
CA GLY A 59 -6.86 -12.99 1.27
C GLY A 59 -5.86 -14.12 1.53
N GLY A 60 -6.20 -15.07 2.42
CA GLY A 60 -5.39 -16.26 2.74
C GLY A 60 -6.02 -17.59 2.31
N GLY A 61 -7.16 -17.59 1.61
CA GLY A 61 -7.81 -18.79 1.05
C GLY A 61 -9.24 -19.02 1.54
N MET A 62 -9.50 -18.94 2.85
CA MET A 62 -10.82 -19.29 3.42
C MET A 62 -11.90 -18.21 3.25
N PHE A 63 -11.50 -16.93 3.15
CA PHE A 63 -12.42 -15.80 2.97
C PHE A 63 -11.92 -14.87 1.86
N ARG A 64 -12.87 -14.32 1.07
CA ARG A 64 -12.58 -13.28 0.07
C ARG A 64 -11.97 -12.08 0.75
N TYR A 65 -11.05 -11.42 0.05
CA TYR A 65 -10.48 -10.16 0.52
C TYR A 65 -11.59 -9.11 0.66
N ALA A 66 -11.65 -8.47 1.82
CA ALA A 66 -12.52 -7.35 2.08
C ALA A 66 -11.90 -6.41 3.10
N ARG A 67 -12.16 -5.11 2.94
CA ARG A 67 -11.89 -4.10 3.96
C ARG A 67 -13.18 -3.70 4.63
N TRP A 68 -13.25 -3.91 5.93
CA TRP A 68 -14.40 -3.53 6.74
C TRP A 68 -14.16 -2.14 7.33
N ILE A 69 -15.18 -1.29 7.26
CA ILE A 69 -15.21 0.03 7.92
C ILE A 69 -13.94 0.84 7.58
N GLY A 70 -13.73 1.08 6.30
CA GLY A 70 -12.55 1.79 5.79
C GLY A 70 -12.91 2.86 4.78
N SER A 71 -12.11 3.92 4.74
CA SER A 71 -12.12 4.87 3.63
C SER A 71 -11.13 4.42 2.54
N PRO A 72 -11.40 4.71 1.26
CA PRO A 72 -10.41 4.55 0.22
C PRO A 72 -9.19 5.44 0.48
N ILE A 73 -8.09 5.14 -0.20
CA ILE A 73 -6.88 5.97 -0.11
C ILE A 73 -7.16 7.30 -0.80
N GLU A 74 -6.76 8.39 -0.16
CA GLU A 74 -6.91 9.72 -0.72
C GLU A 74 -5.63 10.17 -1.43
N ARG A 75 -5.80 11.07 -2.38
CA ARG A 75 -4.69 11.76 -3.03
C ARG A 75 -3.86 12.52 -1.98
N GLY A 76 -2.54 12.41 -2.07
CA GLY A 76 -1.57 12.97 -1.13
C GLY A 76 -1.23 12.06 0.05
N ASP A 77 -1.95 10.95 0.26
CA ASP A 77 -1.64 10.06 1.37
C ASP A 77 -0.30 9.35 1.18
N LEU A 78 0.56 9.42 2.20
CA LEU A 78 1.75 8.59 2.27
C LEU A 78 1.35 7.18 2.73
N ALA A 79 1.22 6.25 1.79
CA ALA A 79 0.78 4.89 2.08
C ALA A 79 1.95 3.91 2.04
N VAL A 80 1.89 2.90 2.92
CA VAL A 80 2.77 1.75 2.90
C VAL A 80 2.04 0.57 2.26
N PHE A 81 2.71 -0.13 1.35
CA PHE A 81 2.15 -1.27 0.62
C PHE A 81 3.21 -2.31 0.29
N ASN A 82 2.77 -3.53 0.03
CA ASN A 82 3.62 -4.63 -0.42
C ASN A 82 3.99 -4.45 -1.90
N ASN A 83 5.27 -4.61 -2.26
CA ASN A 83 5.75 -4.42 -3.63
C ASN A 83 4.96 -5.27 -4.65
N PRO A 84 4.19 -4.66 -5.57
CA PRO A 84 3.37 -5.42 -6.53
C PRO A 84 4.21 -6.21 -7.56
N ALA A 85 5.44 -5.76 -7.84
CA ALA A 85 6.33 -6.39 -8.82
C ALA A 85 6.91 -7.73 -8.33
N ASP A 86 6.93 -7.98 -7.02
CA ASP A 86 7.42 -9.26 -6.48
C ASP A 86 6.41 -10.39 -6.75
N THR A 87 6.79 -11.32 -7.62
CA THR A 87 6.00 -12.50 -8.02
C THR A 87 6.30 -13.74 -7.19
N ALA A 88 7.47 -13.81 -6.55
CA ALA A 88 7.97 -15.02 -5.92
C ALA A 88 7.36 -15.24 -4.52
N ARG A 89 7.01 -14.16 -3.81
CA ARG A 89 6.55 -14.22 -2.42
C ARG A 89 5.05 -13.96 -2.27
N ARG A 90 4.45 -14.61 -1.26
CA ARG A 90 3.08 -14.29 -0.78
C ARG A 90 3.01 -12.81 -0.37
N ILE A 91 1.84 -12.18 -0.54
CA ILE A 91 1.63 -10.73 -0.32
C ILE A 91 2.26 -10.22 0.98
N SER A 92 2.02 -10.90 2.11
CA SER A 92 2.53 -10.49 3.43
C SER A 92 4.05 -10.62 3.62
N ALA A 93 4.73 -11.39 2.77
CA ALA A 93 6.19 -11.61 2.80
C ALA A 93 6.95 -10.74 1.78
N LYS A 94 6.24 -9.93 0.99
CA LYS A 94 6.85 -9.02 0.02
C LYS A 94 7.50 -7.84 0.75
N LYS A 95 8.48 -7.22 0.10
CA LYS A 95 9.10 -5.99 0.61
C LYS A 95 8.04 -4.89 0.71
N ALA A 96 7.92 -4.28 1.89
CA ALA A 96 7.08 -3.10 2.09
C ALA A 96 7.75 -1.86 1.48
N LEU A 97 6.95 -1.06 0.81
CA LEU A 97 7.32 0.17 0.13
C LEU A 97 6.43 1.30 0.63
N ALA A 98 6.95 2.53 0.64
CA ALA A 98 6.21 3.72 1.06
C ALA A 98 6.34 4.82 0.00
N TYR A 99 5.21 5.33 -0.48
CA TYR A 99 5.12 6.34 -1.54
C TYR A 99 3.86 7.19 -1.38
N TYR A 100 3.85 8.38 -1.97
CA TYR A 100 2.67 9.25 -1.97
C TYR A 100 1.66 8.79 -3.01
N CYS A 101 0.40 8.68 -2.63
CA CYS A 101 -0.70 8.38 -3.55
C CYS A 101 -0.97 9.61 -4.41
N THR A 102 -0.71 9.51 -5.71
CA THR A 102 -0.89 10.61 -6.67
C THR A 102 -1.96 10.32 -7.71
N GLY A 103 -2.51 9.10 -7.73
CA GLY A 103 -3.70 8.77 -8.52
C GLY A 103 -4.58 7.76 -7.80
N VAL A 104 -5.86 8.09 -7.70
CA VAL A 104 -6.91 7.25 -7.11
C VAL A 104 -7.86 6.75 -8.21
N PRO A 105 -8.74 5.76 -7.95
CA PRO A 105 -9.73 5.33 -8.93
C PRO A 105 -10.48 6.49 -9.60
N GLY A 106 -10.58 6.46 -10.93
CA GLY A 106 -11.19 7.51 -11.74
C GLY A 106 -10.22 8.61 -12.21
N ASP A 107 -9.06 8.76 -11.59
CA ASP A 107 -8.05 9.73 -12.04
C ASP A 107 -7.48 9.34 -13.40
N THR A 108 -7.07 10.33 -14.19
CA THR A 108 -6.33 10.10 -15.45
C THR A 108 -4.83 10.30 -15.22
N ILE A 109 -4.05 9.26 -15.50
CA ILE A 109 -2.59 9.26 -15.41
C ILE A 109 -1.96 9.11 -16.79
N ARG A 110 -0.69 9.50 -16.92
CA ARG A 110 0.10 9.32 -18.16
C ARG A 110 1.07 8.15 -18.00
N ILE A 111 0.89 7.11 -18.83
CA ILE A 111 1.78 5.95 -18.91
C ILE A 111 2.32 5.86 -20.34
N GLY A 112 3.64 5.94 -20.53
CA GLY A 112 4.26 5.81 -21.85
C GLY A 112 3.74 6.80 -22.90
N GLY A 113 3.34 8.01 -22.48
CA GLY A 113 2.77 9.04 -23.36
C GLY A 113 1.25 8.95 -23.56
N ALA A 114 0.63 7.82 -23.23
CA ALA A 114 -0.81 7.62 -23.30
C ALA A 114 -1.52 8.06 -22.01
N ARG A 115 -2.75 8.59 -22.15
CA ARG A 115 -3.63 8.89 -21.02
C ARG A 115 -4.47 7.66 -20.69
N VAL A 116 -4.42 7.23 -19.43
CA VAL A 116 -5.13 6.05 -18.95
C VAL A 116 -5.84 6.39 -17.66
N VAL A 117 -7.10 5.96 -17.54
CA VAL A 117 -7.88 6.10 -16.31
C VAL A 117 -7.45 5.02 -15.31
N VAL A 118 -7.22 5.41 -14.06
CA VAL A 118 -6.96 4.51 -12.95
C VAL A 118 -8.23 3.72 -12.66
N PRO A 119 -8.21 2.38 -12.81
CA PRO A 119 -9.42 1.59 -12.61
C PRO A 119 -9.89 1.57 -11.16
N GLY A 120 -11.21 1.59 -10.98
CA GLY A 120 -11.88 1.39 -9.69
C GLY A 120 -12.58 0.04 -9.63
N LYS A 121 -12.77 -0.44 -8.42
CA LYS A 121 -13.54 -1.65 -8.13
C LYS A 121 -14.95 -1.51 -8.68
N ASP A 122 -15.41 -2.57 -9.34
CA ASP A 122 -16.76 -2.71 -9.90
C ASP A 122 -17.18 -1.56 -10.85
N THR A 123 -16.22 -0.75 -11.30
CA THR A 123 -16.43 0.41 -12.16
C THR A 123 -16.07 0.07 -13.60
N PRO A 124 -16.99 0.17 -14.57
CA PRO A 124 -16.69 -0.12 -15.96
C PRO A 124 -15.63 0.82 -16.55
N CYS A 125 -14.53 0.25 -17.05
CA CYS A 125 -13.48 0.97 -17.76
C CYS A 125 -13.53 0.64 -19.25
N ARG A 126 -13.68 1.65 -20.11
CA ARG A 126 -13.65 1.45 -21.56
C ARG A 126 -12.28 0.93 -22.00
N VAL A 127 -12.27 -0.17 -22.75
CA VAL A 127 -11.05 -0.72 -23.34
C VAL A 127 -10.70 0.06 -24.61
N THR A 128 -9.44 0.46 -24.69
CA THR A 128 -8.81 1.17 -25.80
C THR A 128 -7.46 0.53 -26.10
N PRO A 129 -6.90 0.71 -27.30
CA PRO A 129 -5.55 0.23 -27.60
C PRO A 129 -4.48 0.75 -26.61
N ALA A 130 -4.70 1.94 -26.05
CA ALA A 130 -3.81 2.59 -25.09
C ALA A 130 -3.78 1.93 -23.70
N ASN A 131 -4.91 1.40 -23.21
CA ASN A 131 -5.02 0.79 -21.88
C ASN A 131 -5.18 -0.74 -21.91
N ALA A 132 -5.40 -1.36 -23.07
CA ALA A 132 -5.61 -2.82 -23.19
C ALA A 132 -4.48 -3.64 -22.56
N ARG A 133 -3.21 -3.24 -22.78
CA ARG A 133 -2.05 -3.92 -22.18
C ARG A 133 -2.01 -3.79 -20.66
N LEU A 134 -2.34 -2.61 -20.13
CA LEU A 134 -2.44 -2.39 -18.69
C LEU A 134 -3.53 -3.27 -18.10
N LEU A 135 -4.75 -3.21 -18.64
CA LEU A 135 -5.89 -4.00 -18.15
C LEU A 135 -5.61 -5.50 -18.22
N CYS A 136 -4.98 -5.97 -19.30
CA CYS A 136 -4.52 -7.36 -19.42
C CYS A 136 -3.53 -7.74 -18.30
N PHE A 137 -2.55 -6.89 -18.01
CA PHE A 137 -1.63 -7.10 -16.90
C PHE A 137 -2.37 -7.17 -15.56
N LEU A 138 -3.31 -6.27 -15.28
CA LEU A 138 -4.08 -6.26 -14.03
C LEU A 138 -4.91 -7.54 -13.87
N TYR A 139 -5.61 -7.98 -14.92
CA TYR A 139 -6.42 -9.20 -14.88
C TYR A 139 -5.58 -10.44 -14.54
N ASN A 140 -4.49 -10.62 -15.28
CA ASN A 140 -3.59 -11.77 -15.10
C ASN A 140 -2.91 -11.75 -13.73
N ARG A 141 -2.55 -10.55 -13.25
CA ARG A 141 -1.67 -10.41 -12.08
C ARG A 141 -2.40 -10.34 -10.75
N PHE A 142 -3.55 -9.68 -10.71
CA PHE A 142 -4.20 -9.29 -9.46
C PHE A 142 -5.66 -9.71 -9.35
N GLU A 143 -6.34 -9.95 -10.48
CA GLU A 143 -7.76 -10.35 -10.50
C GLU A 143 -7.96 -11.87 -10.56
N GLY A 144 -6.90 -12.64 -10.85
CA GLY A 144 -6.99 -14.10 -10.97
C GLY A 144 -7.77 -14.56 -12.21
N ARG A 145 -7.89 -13.72 -13.24
CA ARG A 145 -8.55 -14.04 -14.52
C ARG A 145 -7.51 -14.12 -15.63
N LYS A 146 -7.81 -14.90 -16.68
CA LYS A 146 -6.88 -15.05 -17.82
C LYS A 146 -7.20 -13.99 -18.85
N ALA A 147 -6.25 -13.09 -19.14
CA ALA A 147 -6.42 -12.06 -20.15
C ALA A 147 -5.32 -12.10 -21.20
N SER A 148 -5.66 -11.74 -22.43
CA SER A 148 -4.73 -11.58 -23.54
C SER A 148 -5.07 -10.35 -24.37
N VAL A 149 -4.09 -9.84 -25.12
CA VAL A 149 -4.28 -8.73 -26.05
C VAL A 149 -3.89 -9.18 -27.44
N SER A 150 -4.80 -9.05 -28.40
CA SER A 150 -4.55 -9.34 -29.81
C SER A 150 -5.14 -8.23 -30.67
N GLY A 151 -4.35 -7.68 -31.59
CA GLY A 151 -4.79 -6.58 -32.46
C GLY A 151 -5.30 -5.33 -31.72
N GLY A 152 -4.77 -5.04 -30.51
CA GLY A 152 -5.21 -3.91 -29.68
C GLY A 152 -6.53 -4.13 -28.94
N ARG A 153 -7.17 -5.30 -29.08
CA ARG A 153 -8.37 -5.70 -28.34
C ARG A 153 -8.00 -6.55 -27.13
N LEU A 154 -8.75 -6.38 -26.04
CA LEU A 154 -8.61 -7.16 -24.82
C LEU A 154 -9.55 -8.36 -24.86
N TYR A 155 -9.03 -9.54 -24.53
CA TYR A 155 -9.80 -10.75 -24.33
C TYR A 155 -9.65 -11.19 -22.88
N VAL A 156 -10.76 -11.40 -22.17
CA VAL A 156 -10.78 -11.89 -20.79
C VAL A 156 -11.56 -13.19 -20.76
N ASP A 157 -10.94 -14.25 -20.26
CA ASP A 157 -11.44 -15.63 -20.27
C ASP A 157 -11.95 -16.05 -21.66
N GLY A 158 -11.20 -15.69 -22.70
CA GLY A 158 -11.49 -16.02 -24.10
C GLY A 158 -12.50 -15.11 -24.80
N LYS A 159 -13.15 -14.18 -24.10
CA LYS A 159 -14.18 -13.28 -24.68
C LYS A 159 -13.63 -11.87 -24.92
N GLU A 160 -13.90 -11.31 -26.09
CA GLU A 160 -13.57 -9.91 -26.36
C GLU A 160 -14.30 -9.00 -25.35
N THR A 161 -13.54 -8.14 -24.71
CA THR A 161 -14.01 -7.27 -23.64
C THR A 161 -13.82 -5.81 -24.07
N LYS A 162 -14.94 -5.11 -24.30
CA LYS A 162 -14.94 -3.67 -24.64
C LYS A 162 -15.05 -2.76 -23.42
N CYS A 163 -15.61 -3.28 -22.32
CA CYS A 163 -15.67 -2.64 -21.02
C CYS A 163 -15.12 -3.61 -19.97
N ALA A 164 -14.00 -3.26 -19.36
CA ALA A 164 -13.36 -4.05 -18.32
C ALA A 164 -13.91 -3.65 -16.95
N THR A 165 -14.25 -4.64 -16.13
CA THR A 165 -14.63 -4.47 -14.72
C THR A 165 -13.66 -5.26 -13.85
N LEU A 166 -13.06 -4.61 -12.85
CA LEU A 166 -12.06 -5.19 -11.95
C LEU A 166 -12.64 -5.28 -10.54
N ALA A 167 -12.20 -6.27 -9.76
CA ALA A 167 -12.68 -6.51 -8.39
C ALA A 167 -11.88 -5.75 -7.32
N ASN A 168 -10.78 -5.10 -7.70
CA ASN A 168 -9.95 -4.29 -6.83
C ASN A 168 -9.97 -2.81 -7.22
N ASP A 169 -9.86 -1.93 -6.22
CA ASP A 169 -9.40 -0.56 -6.45
C ASP A 169 -7.91 -0.54 -6.76
N TYR A 170 -7.51 0.33 -7.68
CA TYR A 170 -6.12 0.55 -8.05
C TYR A 170 -5.65 1.96 -7.74
N TYR A 171 -4.36 2.07 -7.42
CA TYR A 171 -3.74 3.32 -7.02
C TYR A 171 -2.43 3.53 -7.76
N TRP A 172 -2.15 4.79 -8.07
CA TRP A 172 -0.88 5.25 -8.62
C TRP A 172 -0.07 5.95 -7.53
N PHE A 173 1.16 5.50 -7.35
CA PHE A 173 2.06 5.97 -6.32
C PHE A 173 3.28 6.62 -6.95
N SER A 174 3.68 7.77 -6.42
CA SER A 174 4.87 8.49 -6.87
C SER A 174 5.89 8.68 -5.76
N SER A 175 7.16 8.72 -6.15
CA SER A 175 8.22 9.25 -5.28
C SER A 175 7.97 10.73 -5.02
N GLY A 176 8.36 11.20 -3.84
CA GLY A 176 8.34 12.65 -3.53
C GLY A 176 9.50 13.39 -4.18
N ARG A 177 10.48 12.65 -4.73
CA ARG A 177 11.72 13.17 -5.28
C ARG A 177 11.64 13.32 -6.81
N ALA A 178 11.90 14.54 -7.29
CA ALA A 178 12.00 14.82 -8.71
C ALA A 178 13.09 13.97 -9.40
N GLY A 179 12.79 13.43 -10.58
CA GLY A 179 13.73 12.64 -11.37
C GLY A 179 13.88 11.17 -10.94
N ASP A 180 13.53 10.82 -9.70
CA ASP A 180 13.44 9.42 -9.29
C ASP A 180 12.27 8.74 -10.03
N ARG A 181 12.50 7.56 -10.61
CA ARG A 181 11.50 6.77 -11.36
C ARG A 181 11.14 5.47 -10.66
N SER A 182 11.64 5.26 -9.46
CA SER A 182 11.42 4.05 -8.65
C SER A 182 10.04 4.08 -8.01
N ASP A 183 8.97 4.21 -8.79
CA ASP A 183 7.58 4.33 -8.33
C ASP A 183 6.61 3.58 -9.27
N SER A 184 5.32 3.94 -9.29
CA SER A 184 4.34 3.28 -10.18
C SER A 184 4.68 3.35 -11.66
N ARG A 185 5.58 4.24 -12.09
CA ARG A 185 6.13 4.23 -13.47
C ARG A 185 6.94 2.96 -13.75
N SER A 186 7.54 2.37 -12.74
CA SER A 186 8.37 1.16 -12.83
C SER A 186 7.61 -0.12 -12.46
N PHE A 187 6.81 -0.10 -11.39
CA PHE A 187 6.10 -1.30 -10.90
C PHE A 187 4.61 -1.35 -11.25
N GLY A 188 4.06 -0.32 -11.90
CA GLY A 188 2.66 -0.23 -12.31
C GLY A 188 1.70 0.21 -11.20
N LEU A 189 0.41 -0.02 -11.46
CA LEU A 189 -0.65 0.24 -10.49
C LEU A 189 -0.61 -0.75 -9.32
N VAL A 190 -0.93 -0.24 -8.13
CA VAL A 190 -0.97 -1.03 -6.90
C VAL A 190 -2.44 -1.33 -6.57
N PRO A 191 -2.86 -2.60 -6.49
CA PRO A 191 -4.21 -2.94 -6.06
C PRO A 191 -4.37 -2.70 -4.54
N GLU A 192 -5.59 -2.43 -4.10
CA GLU A 192 -5.93 -2.26 -2.67
C GLU A 192 -5.47 -3.44 -1.81
N THR A 193 -5.45 -4.66 -2.36
CA THR A 193 -4.98 -5.88 -1.70
C THR A 193 -3.53 -5.79 -1.25
N HIS A 194 -2.71 -4.92 -1.82
CA HIS A 194 -1.31 -4.76 -1.44
C HIS A 194 -1.10 -3.64 -0.40
N VAL A 195 -2.07 -2.76 -0.18
CA VAL A 195 -1.91 -1.58 0.69
C VAL A 195 -2.01 -1.93 2.17
N ILE A 196 -0.94 -1.71 2.93
CA ILE A 196 -0.86 -2.06 4.35
C ILE A 196 -1.53 -1.01 5.24
N GLY A 197 -1.28 0.28 5.00
CA GLY A 197 -1.76 1.35 5.87
C GLY A 197 -1.20 2.73 5.51
N LYS A 198 -1.60 3.75 6.26
CA LYS A 198 -1.15 5.14 6.09
C LYS A 198 -0.04 5.47 7.08
N VAL A 199 1.02 6.13 6.63
CA VAL A 199 2.03 6.68 7.54
C VAL A 199 1.40 7.80 8.36
N ALA A 200 1.42 7.66 9.68
CA ALA A 200 0.84 8.63 10.61
C ALA A 200 1.89 9.63 11.13
N MET A 201 3.11 9.15 11.39
CA MET A 201 4.15 9.93 12.08
C MET A 201 5.54 9.34 11.80
N LEU A 202 6.56 10.19 11.76
CA LEU A 202 7.96 9.79 11.93
C LEU A 202 8.24 9.68 13.43
N LEU A 203 8.51 8.47 13.92
CA LEU A 203 8.77 8.23 15.34
C LEU A 203 10.16 8.72 15.75
N TYR A 204 11.17 8.23 15.07
CA TYR A 204 12.56 8.59 15.30
C TYR A 204 13.40 8.24 14.08
N SER A 205 14.57 8.85 13.95
CA SER A 205 15.51 8.57 12.88
C SER A 205 16.87 8.12 13.41
N THR A 206 17.45 7.12 12.75
CA THR A 206 18.77 6.59 13.11
C THR A 206 19.74 6.65 11.95
N ASP A 207 20.94 7.18 12.20
CA ASP A 207 22.05 7.18 11.26
C ASP A 207 22.99 6.01 11.56
N LYS A 208 22.92 4.96 10.72
CA LYS A 208 23.72 3.75 10.91
C LYS A 208 25.22 3.97 10.70
N SER A 209 25.63 5.06 10.04
CA SER A 209 27.05 5.39 9.85
C SER A 209 27.73 5.89 11.14
N LYS A 210 26.93 6.33 12.12
CA LYS A 210 27.43 6.88 13.39
C LYS A 210 27.52 5.81 14.49
N PRO A 211 28.43 6.00 15.47
CA PRO A 211 28.48 5.18 16.68
C PRO A 211 27.15 5.24 17.42
N PHE A 212 26.84 4.19 18.19
CA PHE A 212 25.55 4.01 18.87
C PHE A 212 25.12 5.23 19.69
N THR A 213 26.06 5.93 20.34
CA THR A 213 25.83 7.14 21.15
C THR A 213 25.32 8.34 20.35
N HIS A 214 25.66 8.45 19.07
CA HIS A 214 25.29 9.57 18.19
C HIS A 214 24.40 9.14 17.01
N ARG A 215 23.84 7.93 17.09
CA ARG A 215 23.02 7.34 16.03
C ARG A 215 21.66 8.03 15.91
N LEU A 216 21.08 8.53 16.99
CA LEU A 216 19.76 9.18 16.97
C LEU A 216 19.86 10.61 16.41
N ARG A 217 19.08 10.91 15.36
CA ARG A 217 18.94 12.29 14.85
C ARG A 217 17.88 13.02 15.69
N LYS A 218 18.31 13.89 16.59
CA LYS A 218 17.43 14.56 17.58
C LYS A 218 16.39 15.48 16.94
N ASP A 219 16.71 16.07 15.79
CA ASP A 219 15.84 16.93 14.98
C ASP A 219 14.71 16.15 14.27
N ARG A 220 14.80 14.82 14.25
CA ARG A 220 13.84 13.92 13.58
C ARG A 220 13.22 12.95 14.58
N PHE A 221 12.51 13.49 15.57
CA PHE A 221 11.82 12.73 16.60
C PHE A 221 10.36 13.19 16.72
N LEU A 222 9.43 12.22 16.67
CA LEU A 222 7.97 12.43 16.79
C LEU A 222 7.38 13.51 15.86
N LEU A 223 7.81 13.53 14.59
CA LEU A 223 7.29 14.49 13.62
C LEU A 223 5.96 14.00 13.01
N ILE A 224 4.91 14.79 13.18
CA ILE A 224 3.60 14.53 12.57
C ILE A 224 3.68 14.83 11.08
N ILE A 225 3.20 13.91 10.25
CA ILE A 225 3.11 14.13 8.81
C ILE A 225 1.86 14.95 8.53
N ARG A 226 2.05 16.24 8.22
CA ARG A 226 0.96 17.11 7.77
C ARG A 226 0.71 16.85 6.28
N LYS A 227 -0.58 16.86 5.91
CA LYS A 227 -1.06 16.73 4.53
C LYS A 227 -0.70 17.97 3.73
#